data_AF-A0A0P6XM35-F1
#
_entry.id   AF-A0A0P6XM35-F1
#
_cell.length_a   1.000
_cell.length_b   1.000
_cell.length_c   1.000
_cell.angle_alpha   90.00
_cell.angle_beta   90.00
_cell.angle_gamma   90.00
#
_symmetry.space_group_name_H-M   'P 1'
#
loop_
_entity.id
_entity.type
_entity.pdbx_description
1 polymer ?
#
loop_
_entity_poly.entity_id
_entity_poly.type
_entity_poly.pdbx_seq_one_letter_code
_entity_poly.pdbx_strand_id
1 'polypeptide(L)'
;MKSTLSPFFRVIFTPDDFFEEIRHLNNWKLPLTHLLLLAVWLSLGSVIAWSLGVDGGNPINSSLGAQMDVYPYWKDTLLPQMGMWSYPIAMGLIILEMLIITIIFTPLIYLVFRFLGGSPQSHGMLCAFQAFVYGLTPTAFGGFLPVAGLITGVFATLLQFQRGPSITLQNRKWGSYVLVVIFLAYAIYRYWNRELI
;
A
#
# COMPACT_ATOMS: atom_id res chain seq x y z
N MET A 1 26.42 6.00 -8.90
CA MET A 1 24.99 6.00 -9.31
C MET A 1 24.22 5.03 -8.42
N LYS A 2 23.44 5.51 -7.44
CA LYS A 2 22.51 4.62 -6.72
C LYS A 2 21.33 4.34 -7.66
N SER A 3 21.16 3.07 -8.06
CA SER A 3 20.07 2.64 -8.94
C SER A 3 18.71 2.96 -8.30
N THR A 4 17.78 3.48 -9.10
CA THR A 4 16.37 3.74 -8.73
C THR A 4 15.64 2.48 -8.25
N LEU A 5 16.16 1.28 -8.53
CA LEU A 5 15.61 0.00 -8.06
C LEU A 5 16.14 -0.43 -6.68
N SER A 6 17.21 0.19 -6.18
CA SER A 6 17.80 -0.15 -4.88
C SER A 6 16.80 -0.09 -3.70
N PRO A 7 15.88 0.89 -3.63
CA PRO A 7 14.87 0.92 -2.57
C PRO A 7 13.94 -0.29 -2.60
N PHE A 8 13.54 -0.76 -3.79
CA PHE A 8 12.59 -1.86 -3.94
C PHE A 8 13.12 -3.17 -3.35
N PHE A 9 14.36 -3.52 -3.66
CA PHE A 9 15.00 -4.72 -3.13
C PHE A 9 15.30 -4.62 -1.63
N ARG A 10 15.72 -3.45 -1.16
CA ARG A 10 16.08 -3.26 0.25
C ARG A 10 14.87 -3.31 1.16
N VAL A 11 13.71 -2.78 0.75
CA VAL A 11 12.47 -2.91 1.52
C VAL A 11 12.07 -4.38 1.68
N ILE A 12 12.33 -5.22 0.67
CA ILE A 12 11.95 -6.63 0.70
C ILE A 12 12.91 -7.47 1.54
N PHE A 13 14.22 -7.33 1.30
CA PHE A 13 15.22 -8.23 1.88
C PHE A 13 15.85 -7.72 3.17
N THR A 14 15.90 -6.40 3.36
CA THR A 14 16.49 -5.75 4.55
C THR A 14 15.59 -4.60 5.04
N PRO A 15 14.32 -4.87 5.37
CA PRO A 15 13.35 -3.82 5.71
C PRO A 15 13.81 -2.95 6.88
N ASP A 16 14.43 -3.56 7.90
CA ASP A 16 14.79 -2.85 9.13
C ASP A 16 15.84 -1.78 8.88
N ASP A 17 16.93 -2.16 8.23
CA ASP A 17 18.02 -1.26 7.88
C ASP A 17 17.54 -0.16 6.94
N PHE A 18 16.63 -0.51 6.02
CA PHE A 18 16.03 0.47 5.12
C PHE A 18 15.18 1.49 5.89
N PHE A 19 14.25 1.04 6.75
CA PHE A 19 13.38 1.92 7.51
C PHE A 19 14.14 2.78 8.53
N GLU A 20 15.22 2.25 9.11
CA GLU A 20 16.10 3.02 9.99
C GLU A 20 16.84 4.11 9.21
N GLU A 21 17.39 3.82 8.02
CA GLU A 21 18.07 4.81 7.17
C GLU A 21 17.13 5.93 6.73
N ILE A 22 15.95 5.60 6.21
CA ILE A 22 15.03 6.63 5.69
C ILE A 22 14.46 7.53 6.78
N ARG A 23 14.35 7.05 8.02
CA ARG A 23 13.85 7.84 9.15
C ARG A 23 14.70 9.09 9.36
N HIS A 24 16.00 9.00 9.10
CA HIS A 24 16.93 10.11 9.23
C HIS A 24 16.87 11.10 8.06
N LEU A 25 16.14 10.77 6.99
CA LEU A 25 15.98 11.64 5.82
C LEU A 25 14.79 12.58 6.03
N ASN A 26 15.07 13.87 6.15
CA ASN A 26 14.03 14.90 6.23
C ASN A 26 13.59 15.38 4.83
N ASN A 27 13.10 14.45 4.00
CA ASN A 27 12.72 14.76 2.63
C ASN A 27 11.42 14.04 2.21
N TRP A 28 10.41 14.84 1.83
CA TRP A 28 9.12 14.37 1.32
C TRP A 28 9.15 13.96 -0.15
N LYS A 29 10.08 14.51 -0.94
CA LYS A 29 10.13 14.33 -2.40
C LYS A 29 10.40 12.88 -2.79
N LEU A 30 11.32 12.22 -2.09
CA LEU A 30 11.70 10.83 -2.36
C LEU A 30 10.53 9.86 -2.14
N PRO A 31 9.88 9.80 -0.96
CA PRO A 31 8.72 8.94 -0.78
C PRO A 31 7.57 9.34 -1.71
N LEU A 32 7.32 10.63 -1.96
CA LEU A 32 6.28 11.04 -2.91
C LEU A 32 6.54 10.52 -4.33
N THR A 33 7.79 10.60 -4.79
CA THR A 33 8.18 10.08 -6.10
C THR A 33 8.02 8.56 -6.15
N HIS A 34 8.38 7.85 -5.07
CA HIS A 34 8.16 6.41 -4.94
C HIS A 34 6.68 6.04 -5.05
N LEU A 35 5.81 6.76 -4.33
CA LEU A 35 4.36 6.56 -4.37
C LEU A 35 3.82 6.75 -5.78
N LEU A 36 4.20 7.83 -6.46
CA LEU A 36 3.71 8.14 -7.80
C LEU A 36 4.18 7.10 -8.83
N LEU A 37 5.45 6.68 -8.76
CA LEU A 37 5.98 5.62 -9.64
C LEU A 37 5.25 4.30 -9.40
N LEU A 38 5.01 3.95 -8.14
CA LEU A 38 4.27 2.75 -7.77
C LEU A 38 2.82 2.83 -8.26
N ALA A 39 2.16 3.98 -8.11
CA ALA A 39 0.78 4.19 -8.56
C ALA A 39 0.65 4.09 -10.08
N VAL A 40 1.59 4.67 -10.84
CA VAL A 40 1.62 4.52 -12.30
C VAL A 40 1.85 3.05 -12.68
N TRP A 41 2.78 2.37 -12.02
CA TRP A 41 3.09 0.97 -12.30
C TRP A 41 1.89 0.05 -12.04
N LEU A 42 1.26 0.19 -10.87
CA LEU A 42 0.15 -0.65 -10.47
C LEU A 42 -1.13 -0.33 -11.24
N SER A 43 -1.40 0.94 -11.53
CA SER A 43 -2.56 1.30 -12.37
C SER A 43 -2.44 0.72 -13.78
N LEU A 44 -1.26 0.82 -14.40
CA LEU A 44 -0.99 0.24 -15.71
C LEU A 44 -1.12 -1.29 -15.67
N GLY A 45 -0.46 -1.94 -14.72
CA GLY A 45 -0.50 -3.40 -14.57
C GLY A 45 -1.92 -3.93 -14.33
N SER A 46 -2.71 -3.22 -13.52
CA SER A 46 -4.10 -3.57 -13.21
C SER A 46 -4.96 -3.53 -14.46
N VAL A 47 -4.95 -2.41 -15.18
CA VAL A 47 -5.75 -2.25 -16.40
C VAL A 47 -5.37 -3.28 -17.47
N ILE A 48 -4.09 -3.59 -17.62
CA ILE A 48 -3.63 -4.69 -18.50
C ILE A 48 -4.22 -6.03 -18.02
N ALA A 49 -4.08 -6.37 -16.74
CA ALA A 49 -4.60 -7.62 -16.18
C ALA A 49 -6.13 -7.72 -16.38
N TRP A 50 -6.86 -6.64 -16.17
CA TRP A 50 -8.30 -6.58 -16.36
C TRP A 50 -8.71 -6.78 -17.81
N SER A 51 -7.97 -6.18 -18.76
CA SER A 51 -8.17 -6.41 -20.20
C SER A 51 -7.94 -7.87 -20.61
N LEU A 52 -7.13 -8.60 -19.85
CA LEU A 52 -6.85 -10.03 -20.04
C LEU A 52 -7.86 -10.92 -19.28
N GLY A 53 -8.90 -10.34 -18.69
CA GLY A 53 -9.96 -11.05 -17.99
C GLY A 53 -9.67 -11.36 -16.52
N VAL A 54 -8.60 -10.80 -15.94
CA VAL A 54 -8.35 -10.93 -14.50
C VAL A 54 -9.36 -10.08 -13.74
N ASP A 55 -10.05 -10.71 -12.80
CA ASP A 55 -10.97 -10.02 -11.89
C ASP A 55 -10.18 -9.22 -10.85
N GLY A 56 -10.24 -7.89 -10.92
CA GLY A 56 -9.56 -6.99 -9.99
C GLY A 56 -10.30 -6.75 -8.67
N GLY A 57 -11.53 -7.24 -8.52
CA GLY A 57 -12.42 -6.95 -7.40
C GLY A 57 -12.16 -7.78 -6.14
N ASN A 58 -11.09 -8.57 -6.08
CA ASN A 58 -10.82 -9.47 -4.97
C ASN A 58 -9.35 -9.48 -4.53
N PRO A 59 -9.07 -9.86 -3.26
CA PRO A 59 -7.71 -9.88 -2.72
C PRO A 59 -6.80 -10.98 -3.28
N ILE A 60 -7.34 -11.93 -4.06
CA ILE A 60 -6.51 -12.96 -4.69
C ILE A 60 -5.73 -12.36 -5.87
N ASN A 61 -6.35 -11.44 -6.60
CA ASN A 61 -5.82 -10.88 -7.84
C ASN A 61 -5.32 -9.44 -7.70
N SER A 62 -5.73 -8.74 -6.64
CA SER A 62 -5.36 -7.35 -6.37
C SER A 62 -4.74 -7.24 -4.99
N SER A 63 -3.67 -6.45 -4.88
CA SER A 63 -2.94 -6.22 -3.64
C SER A 63 -3.34 -4.92 -2.93
N LEU A 64 -4.01 -4.02 -3.65
CA LEU A 64 -4.44 -2.72 -3.16
C LEU A 64 -5.96 -2.61 -3.12
N GLY A 65 -6.47 -1.95 -2.06
CA GLY A 65 -7.88 -1.53 -1.99
C GLY A 65 -8.27 -0.70 -3.22
N ALA A 66 -7.42 0.24 -3.65
CA ALA A 66 -7.67 1.06 -4.84
C ALA A 66 -7.95 0.26 -6.13
N GLN A 67 -7.39 -0.93 -6.28
CA GLN A 67 -7.69 -1.79 -7.43
C GLN A 67 -9.07 -2.45 -7.28
N MET A 68 -9.39 -2.90 -6.06
CA MET A 68 -10.66 -3.57 -5.73
C MET A 68 -11.83 -2.59 -5.75
N ASP A 69 -11.61 -1.34 -5.37
CA ASP A 69 -12.63 -0.30 -5.33
C ASP A 69 -12.95 0.22 -6.75
N VAL A 70 -11.92 0.43 -7.59
CA VAL A 70 -12.11 0.90 -8.98
C VAL A 70 -12.63 -0.19 -9.91
N TYR A 71 -12.24 -1.45 -9.74
CA TYR A 71 -12.55 -2.51 -10.71
C TYR A 71 -14.06 -2.69 -10.99
N PRO A 72 -14.95 -2.80 -9.97
CA PRO A 72 -16.39 -2.93 -10.21
C PRO A 72 -16.94 -1.74 -10.99
N TYR A 73 -16.55 -0.52 -10.60
CA TYR A 73 -16.97 0.69 -11.31
C TYR A 73 -16.47 0.72 -12.76
N TRP A 74 -15.22 0.31 -12.99
CA TRP A 74 -14.67 0.20 -14.33
C TRP A 74 -15.42 -0.83 -15.18
N LYS A 75 -15.61 -2.05 -14.66
CA LYS A 75 -16.23 -3.17 -15.35
C LYS A 75 -17.70 -2.92 -15.66
N ASP A 76 -18.46 -2.44 -14.68
CA ASP A 76 -19.92 -2.37 -14.75
C ASP A 76 -20.41 -1.03 -15.32
N THR A 77 -19.59 0.03 -15.24
CA THR A 77 -19.97 1.38 -15.68
C THR A 77 -19.07 1.94 -16.79
N LEU A 78 -17.77 2.08 -16.55
CA LEU A 78 -16.89 2.79 -17.49
C LEU A 78 -16.68 2.01 -18.79
N LEU A 79 -16.44 0.70 -18.71
CA LEU A 79 -16.14 -0.13 -19.87
C LEU A 79 -17.34 -0.19 -20.84
N PRO A 80 -18.59 -0.43 -20.40
CA PRO A 80 -19.76 -0.41 -21.28
C PRO A 80 -20.03 0.96 -21.90
N GLN A 81 -19.79 2.06 -21.18
CA GLN A 81 -20.12 3.41 -21.64
C GLN A 81 -19.03 4.04 -22.52
N MET A 82 -17.75 3.73 -22.24
CA MET A 82 -16.62 4.46 -22.81
C MET A 82 -15.67 3.57 -23.64
N GLY A 83 -15.87 2.25 -23.63
CA GLY A 83 -15.05 1.30 -24.36
C GLY A 83 -13.57 1.47 -24.03
N MET A 84 -12.73 1.73 -25.05
CA MET A 84 -11.28 1.87 -24.89
C MET A 84 -10.87 3.08 -24.02
N TRP A 85 -11.69 4.14 -23.96
CA TRP A 85 -11.38 5.30 -23.11
C TRP A 85 -11.56 5.01 -21.61
N SER A 86 -12.24 3.92 -21.25
CA SER A 86 -12.37 3.49 -19.85
C SER A 86 -11.03 3.16 -19.19
N TYR A 87 -10.05 2.67 -19.97
CA TYR A 87 -8.74 2.22 -19.48
C TYR A 87 -7.88 3.35 -18.90
N PRO A 88 -7.57 4.45 -19.63
CA PRO A 88 -6.82 5.56 -19.05
C PRO A 88 -7.57 6.25 -17.90
N ILE A 89 -8.91 6.25 -17.93
CA ILE A 89 -9.73 6.80 -16.82
C ILE A 89 -9.58 5.93 -15.57
N ALA A 90 -9.70 4.62 -15.71
CA ALA A 90 -9.47 3.68 -14.61
C ALA A 90 -8.05 3.81 -14.03
N MET A 91 -7.04 3.98 -14.88
CA MET A 91 -5.68 4.26 -14.40
C MET A 91 -5.63 5.51 -13.54
N GLY A 92 -6.25 6.61 -14.00
CA GLY A 92 -6.35 7.86 -13.26
C GLY A 92 -7.07 7.70 -11.92
N LEU A 93 -8.15 6.92 -11.88
CA LEU A 93 -8.90 6.63 -10.65
C LEU A 93 -8.05 5.85 -9.63
N ILE A 94 -7.33 4.80 -10.06
CA ILE A 94 -6.43 4.04 -9.16
C ILE A 94 -5.36 4.97 -8.58
N ILE A 95 -4.74 5.81 -9.41
CA ILE A 95 -3.70 6.75 -8.95
C ILE A 95 -4.30 7.73 -7.93
N LEU A 96 -5.45 8.32 -8.25
CA LEU A 96 -6.15 9.25 -7.38
C LEU A 96 -6.50 8.60 -6.03
N GLU A 97 -7.03 7.38 -6.05
CA GLU A 97 -7.41 6.66 -4.84
C GLU A 97 -6.19 6.29 -3.99
N MET A 98 -5.08 5.86 -4.59
CA MET A 98 -3.83 5.65 -3.84
C MET A 98 -3.36 6.92 -3.12
N LEU A 99 -3.51 8.10 -3.75
CA LEU A 99 -3.20 9.37 -3.11
C LEU A 99 -4.16 9.68 -1.95
N ILE A 100 -5.46 9.49 -2.14
CA ILE A 100 -6.49 9.70 -1.11
C ILE A 100 -6.25 8.78 0.09
N ILE A 101 -6.08 7.48 -0.15
CA ILE A 101 -5.76 6.48 0.88
C ILE A 101 -4.50 6.90 1.62
N THR A 102 -3.45 7.32 0.91
CA THR A 102 -2.20 7.76 1.56
C THR A 102 -2.41 8.98 2.45
N ILE A 103 -3.18 9.97 2.00
CA ILE A 103 -3.50 11.19 2.76
C ILE A 103 -4.29 10.87 4.04
N ILE A 104 -5.17 9.86 4.00
CA ILE A 104 -5.99 9.45 5.15
C ILE A 104 -5.18 8.57 6.11
N PHE A 105 -4.48 7.56 5.60
CA PHE A 105 -3.79 6.57 6.43
C PHE A 105 -2.50 7.09 7.06
N THR A 106 -1.79 8.02 6.41
CA THR A 106 -0.59 8.64 6.98
C THR A 106 -0.84 9.29 8.35
N PRO A 107 -1.80 10.22 8.52
CA PRO A 107 -2.10 10.81 9.81
C PRO A 107 -2.70 9.79 10.78
N LEU A 108 -3.50 8.83 10.30
CA LEU A 108 -4.03 7.77 11.14
C LEU A 108 -2.90 6.94 11.77
N ILE A 109 -1.95 6.47 10.96
CA ILE A 109 -0.78 5.71 11.43
C ILE A 109 0.03 6.55 12.41
N TYR A 110 0.30 7.82 12.08
CA TYR A 110 1.00 8.72 12.98
C TYR A 110 0.30 8.81 14.35
N LEU A 111 -1.01 9.06 14.36
CA LEU A 111 -1.79 9.18 15.60
C LEU A 111 -1.80 7.88 16.40
N VAL A 112 -2.10 6.75 15.76
CA VAL A 112 -2.19 5.46 16.47
C VAL A 112 -0.83 5.09 17.07
N PHE A 113 0.26 5.21 16.32
CA PHE A 113 1.59 4.90 16.84
C PHE A 113 2.06 5.88 17.92
N ARG A 114 1.60 7.14 17.88
CA ARG A 114 1.80 8.12 18.95
C ARG A 114 1.07 7.70 20.23
N PHE A 115 -0.19 7.27 20.13
CA PHE A 115 -0.97 6.78 21.28
C PHE A 115 -0.41 5.49 21.87
N LEU A 116 0.14 4.62 21.04
CA LEU A 116 0.77 3.36 21.46
C LEU A 116 2.17 3.53 22.07
N GLY A 117 2.56 4.75 22.46
CA GLY A 117 3.81 5.02 23.17
C GLY A 117 5.01 5.34 22.29
N GLY A 118 4.79 5.73 21.02
CA GLY A 118 5.83 6.27 20.15
C GLY A 118 6.36 7.61 20.65
N SER A 119 7.67 7.84 20.51
CA SER A 119 8.34 9.07 20.94
C SER A 119 7.79 10.29 20.19
N PRO A 120 7.58 11.45 20.85
CA PRO A 120 7.26 12.69 20.14
C PRO A 120 8.45 13.07 19.26
N GLN A 121 8.26 13.03 17.94
CA GLN A 121 9.26 13.46 16.97
C GLN A 121 8.75 14.67 16.20
N SER A 122 9.62 15.67 16.00
CA SER A 122 9.31 16.86 15.20
C SER A 122 8.94 16.54 13.74
N HIS A 123 9.42 15.41 13.22
CA HIS A 123 9.15 14.93 11.86
C HIS A 123 8.31 13.64 11.82
N GLY A 124 7.52 13.38 12.87
CA GLY A 124 6.75 12.14 12.99
C GLY A 124 5.76 11.90 11.84
N MET A 125 5.13 12.94 11.31
CA MET A 125 4.23 12.80 10.16
C MET A 125 4.96 12.32 8.89
N LEU A 126 6.17 12.85 8.64
CA LEU A 126 7.02 12.41 7.53
C LEU A 126 7.45 10.95 7.72
N CYS A 127 7.80 10.57 8.95
CA CYS A 127 8.18 9.19 9.28
C CYS A 127 7.02 8.20 9.06
N ALA A 128 5.80 8.61 9.40
CA ALA A 128 4.59 7.83 9.12
C ALA A 128 4.32 7.73 7.61
N PHE A 129 4.48 8.83 6.87
CA PHE A 129 4.34 8.86 5.41
C PHE A 129 5.35 7.93 4.73
N GLN A 130 6.63 8.04 5.10
CA GLN A 130 7.70 7.18 4.60
C GLN A 130 7.41 5.71 4.88
N ALA A 131 7.02 5.38 6.12
CA ALA A 131 6.66 4.01 6.49
C ALA A 131 5.51 3.46 5.65
N PHE A 132 4.44 4.24 5.50
CA PHE A 132 3.27 3.83 4.74
C PHE A 132 3.58 3.65 3.25
N VAL A 133 4.26 4.63 2.64
CA VAL A 133 4.55 4.62 1.21
C VAL A 133 5.56 3.54 0.84
N TYR A 134 6.68 3.45 1.55
CA TYR A 134 7.65 2.39 1.25
C TYR A 134 7.13 1.02 1.67
N GLY A 135 6.23 0.94 2.65
CA GLY A 135 5.56 -0.32 2.99
C GLY A 135 4.74 -0.91 1.83
N LEU A 136 4.27 -0.09 0.87
CA LEU A 136 3.55 -0.57 -0.33
C LEU A 136 4.46 -1.30 -1.33
N THR A 137 5.78 -1.17 -1.22
CA THR A 137 6.75 -1.66 -2.20
C THR A 137 6.57 -3.12 -2.65
N PRO A 138 6.22 -4.09 -1.79
CA PRO A 138 6.00 -5.48 -2.23
C PRO A 138 4.96 -5.61 -3.35
N THR A 139 3.95 -4.75 -3.36
CA THR A 139 2.89 -4.76 -4.39
C THR A 139 3.42 -4.54 -5.81
N ALA A 140 4.58 -3.90 -5.96
CA ALA A 140 5.22 -3.72 -7.26
C ALA A 140 5.54 -5.05 -7.97
N PHE A 141 5.70 -6.14 -7.21
CA PHE A 141 6.12 -7.45 -7.70
C PHE A 141 4.92 -8.33 -8.05
N GLY A 142 4.02 -7.81 -8.90
CA GLY A 142 2.86 -8.54 -9.40
C GLY A 142 1.61 -8.41 -8.54
N GLY A 143 1.45 -7.30 -7.81
CA GLY A 143 0.25 -6.99 -7.01
C GLY A 143 -1.05 -6.80 -7.79
N PHE A 144 -1.04 -7.05 -9.10
CA PHE A 144 -2.19 -7.05 -10.02
C PHE A 144 -2.37 -8.42 -10.70
N LEU A 145 -1.60 -9.44 -10.28
CA LEU A 145 -1.66 -10.79 -10.84
C LEU A 145 -2.33 -11.75 -9.86
N PRO A 146 -3.02 -12.80 -10.36
CA PRO A 146 -3.60 -13.84 -9.52
C PRO A 146 -2.59 -14.47 -8.56
N VAL A 147 -3.01 -14.71 -7.32
CA VAL A 147 -2.22 -15.27 -6.19
C VAL A 147 -1.11 -14.33 -5.71
N ALA A 148 -0.37 -13.70 -6.62
CA ALA A 148 0.65 -12.71 -6.27
C ALA A 148 0.03 -11.46 -5.62
N GLY A 149 -1.18 -11.05 -6.04
CA GLY A 149 -1.96 -9.99 -5.40
C GLY A 149 -2.12 -10.22 -3.89
N LEU A 150 -2.55 -11.41 -3.50
CA LEU A 150 -2.71 -11.78 -2.09
C LEU A 150 -1.38 -11.75 -1.33
N ILE A 151 -0.35 -12.42 -1.86
CA ILE A 151 0.95 -12.55 -1.18
C ILE A 151 1.57 -11.16 -0.97
N THR A 152 1.60 -10.36 -2.03
CA THR A 152 2.18 -9.01 -1.98
C THR A 152 1.33 -8.06 -1.15
N GLY A 153 0.01 -8.19 -1.16
CA GLY A 153 -0.91 -7.42 -0.32
C GLY A 153 -0.74 -7.70 1.16
N VAL A 154 -0.62 -8.98 1.56
CA VAL A 154 -0.31 -9.37 2.95
C VAL A 154 1.05 -8.82 3.37
N PHE A 155 2.08 -8.98 2.52
CA PHE A 155 3.41 -8.49 2.85
C PHE A 155 3.44 -6.96 2.96
N ALA A 156 2.79 -6.25 2.03
CA ALA A 156 2.65 -4.80 2.11
C ALA A 156 1.93 -4.37 3.39
N THR A 157 0.83 -5.04 3.76
CA THR A 157 0.08 -4.77 5.00
C THR A 157 0.98 -4.88 6.24
N LEU A 158 1.80 -5.93 6.33
CA LEU A 158 2.76 -6.10 7.42
C LEU A 158 3.79 -4.96 7.46
N LEU A 159 4.32 -4.54 6.31
CA LEU A 159 5.28 -3.43 6.29
C LEU A 159 4.61 -2.08 6.61
N GLN A 160 3.43 -1.81 6.05
CA GLN A 160 2.72 -0.53 6.18
C GLN A 160 2.15 -0.28 7.57
N PHE A 161 1.61 -1.30 8.23
CA PHE A 161 0.88 -1.14 9.49
C PHE A 161 1.67 -1.60 10.72
N GLN A 162 2.82 -2.24 10.51
CA GLN A 162 3.65 -2.73 11.61
C GLN A 162 5.08 -2.27 11.47
N ARG A 163 5.81 -2.86 10.52
CA ARG A 163 7.28 -2.86 10.57
C ARG A 163 7.82 -1.49 10.24
N GLY A 164 7.34 -0.88 9.16
CA GLY A 164 7.67 0.50 8.80
C GLY A 164 7.40 1.48 9.94
N PRO A 165 6.15 1.63 10.42
CA PRO A 165 5.85 2.62 11.45
C PRO A 165 6.53 2.32 12.79
N SER A 166 6.70 1.05 13.18
CA SER A 166 7.39 0.70 14.43
C SER A 166 8.85 1.17 14.45
N ILE A 167 9.49 1.19 13.28
CA ILE A 167 10.89 1.58 13.12
C ILE A 167 11.00 3.10 12.93
N THR A 168 10.27 3.66 11.98
CA THR A 168 10.35 5.09 11.65
C THR A 168 9.81 5.96 12.80
N LEU A 169 8.75 5.53 13.50
CA LEU A 169 8.19 6.26 14.65
C LEU A 169 8.79 5.82 15.99
N GLN A 170 9.85 5.01 15.99
CA GLN A 170 10.55 4.52 17.20
C GLN A 170 9.60 3.85 18.21
N ASN A 171 8.60 3.12 17.73
CA ASN A 171 7.68 2.37 18.57
C ASN A 171 7.89 0.87 18.39
N ARG A 172 9.09 0.38 18.77
CA ARG A 172 9.44 -1.05 18.76
C ARG A 172 8.82 -1.83 19.95
N LYS A 173 7.88 -1.22 20.68
CA LYS A 173 7.18 -1.86 21.79
C LYS A 173 6.08 -2.80 21.29
N TRP A 174 5.63 -3.68 22.18
CA TRP A 174 4.59 -4.69 21.91
C TRP A 174 3.28 -4.12 21.33
N GLY A 175 2.97 -2.84 21.60
CA GLY A 175 1.76 -2.18 21.11
C GLY A 175 1.62 -2.17 19.57
N SER A 176 2.71 -2.11 18.83
CA SER A 176 2.68 -2.18 17.36
C SER A 176 2.21 -3.55 16.83
N TYR A 177 2.48 -4.65 17.56
CA TYR A 177 2.04 -5.99 17.22
C TYR A 177 0.53 -6.17 17.47
N VAL A 178 -0.01 -5.52 18.51
CA VAL A 178 -1.44 -5.56 18.84
C VAL A 178 -2.29 -5.02 17.67
N LEU A 179 -1.83 -3.95 17.03
CA LEU A 179 -2.49 -3.35 15.87
C LEU A 179 -2.66 -4.34 14.71
N VAL A 180 -1.56 -5.05 14.37
CA VAL A 180 -1.57 -6.09 13.34
C VAL A 180 -2.48 -7.25 13.73
N VAL A 181 -2.39 -7.70 14.98
CA VAL A 181 -3.22 -8.81 15.47
C VAL A 181 -4.70 -8.46 15.39
N ILE A 182 -5.11 -7.25 15.80
CA ILE A 182 -6.50 -6.79 15.69
C ILE A 182 -6.92 -6.71 14.23
N PHE A 183 -6.10 -6.13 13.37
CA PHE A 183 -6.41 -5.98 11.95
C PHE A 183 -6.54 -7.33 11.24
N LEU A 184 -5.59 -8.24 11.44
CA LEU A 184 -5.63 -9.59 10.90
C LEU A 184 -6.79 -10.39 11.47
N ALA A 185 -7.05 -10.32 12.78
CA ALA A 185 -8.19 -10.99 13.40
C ALA A 185 -9.52 -10.49 12.81
N TYR A 186 -9.65 -9.18 12.59
CA TYR A 186 -10.82 -8.61 11.95
C TYR A 186 -10.96 -9.05 10.48
N ALA A 187 -9.87 -9.06 9.72
CA ALA A 187 -9.86 -9.53 8.33
C ALA A 187 -10.26 -11.02 8.23
N ILE A 188 -9.70 -11.87 9.11
CA ILE A 188 -10.03 -13.30 9.19
C ILE A 188 -11.50 -13.49 9.57
N TYR A 189 -12.00 -12.73 10.56
CA TYR A 189 -13.40 -12.77 10.98
C TYR A 189 -14.35 -12.41 9.83
N ARG A 190 -14.07 -11.31 9.12
CA ARG A 190 -14.84 -10.88 7.93
C ARG A 190 -14.81 -11.92 6.81
N TYR A 191 -13.67 -12.58 6.61
CA TYR A 191 -13.52 -13.64 5.61
C TYR A 191 -14.38 -14.85 5.96
N TRP A 192 -14.37 -15.28 7.23
CA TRP A 192 -15.17 -16.42 7.70
C TRP A 192 -16.68 -16.17 7.61
N ASN A 193 -17.10 -14.91 7.76
CA ASN A 193 -18.49 -14.51 7.64
C ASN A 193 -18.96 -14.28 6.19
N ARG A 194 -18.12 -14.59 5.18
CA ARG A 194 -18.41 -14.39 3.74
C ARG A 194 -18.74 -12.94 3.38
N GLU A 195 -18.25 -11.96 4.14
CA GLU A 195 -18.46 -10.53 3.85
C GLU A 195 -17.32 -9.94 2.99
N LEU A 196 -16.41 -10.81 2.50
CA LEU A 196 -15.23 -10.47 1.69
C LEU A 196 -15.19 -11.24 0.35
N ILE A 197 -16.28 -11.94 -0.02
CA ILE A 197 -16.44 -12.67 -1.29
C ILE A 197 -17.73 -12.21 -1.96
#